data_AF-I5BYS9-F1
#
_entry.id   AF-I5BYS9-F1
#
_cell.length_a   1.000
_cell.length_b   1.000
_cell.length_c   1.000
_cell.angle_alpha   90.00
_cell.angle_beta   90.00
_cell.angle_gamma   90.00
#
_symmetry.space_group_name_H-M   'P 1'
#
loop_
_entity.id
_entity.type
_entity.pdbx_description
1 polymer ?
#
loop_
_entity_poly.entity_id
_entity_poly.type
_entity_poly.pdbx_seq_one_letter_code
_entity_poly.pdbx_strand_id
1 'polypeptide(L)'
;MLEGKDALAAMHTHADARIEIMAGSGVSTENVEAIARSTGIRSFHASCSEAMATDDRLARFGFTSPVERRTSARRIREMQAVLQRISGPKET
;
A
#
# COMPACT_ATOMS: atom_id res chain seq x y z
N MET A 1 12.23 -5.96 9.77
CA MET A 1 11.20 -5.66 10.79
C MET A 1 10.27 -4.61 10.21
N LEU A 2 8.95 -4.67 10.45
CA LEU A 2 8.04 -3.60 10.04
C LEU A 2 8.19 -2.44 11.04
N GLU A 3 8.74 -1.33 10.59
CA GLU A 3 8.96 -0.14 11.42
C GLU A 3 7.64 0.62 11.65
N GLY A 4 7.51 1.28 12.81
CA GLY A 4 6.35 2.12 13.12
C GLY A 4 5.06 1.37 13.48
N LYS A 5 5.05 0.03 13.47
CA LYS A 5 3.87 -0.79 13.80
C LYS A 5 3.30 -0.50 15.20
N ASP A 6 4.16 -0.32 16.21
CA ASP A 6 3.72 -0.14 17.59
C ASP A 6 3.08 1.25 17.78
N ALA A 7 3.62 2.26 17.11
CA ALA A 7 3.03 3.60 17.07
C ALA A 7 1.68 3.59 16.32
N LEU A 8 1.58 2.87 15.20
CA LEU A 8 0.33 2.71 14.46
C LEU A 8 -0.75 2.01 15.30
N ALA A 9 -0.39 0.95 16.04
CA ALA A 9 -1.29 0.27 16.96
C ALA A 9 -1.78 1.21 18.07
N ALA A 10 -0.86 1.95 18.71
CA ALA A 10 -1.21 2.91 19.75
C ALA A 10 -2.13 4.03 19.23
N MET A 11 -1.86 4.56 18.03
CA MET A 11 -2.73 5.54 17.37
C MET A 11 -4.11 4.98 17.07
N HIS A 12 -4.19 3.74 16.56
CA HIS A 12 -5.46 3.11 16.26
C HIS A 12 -6.29 2.88 17.53
N THR A 13 -5.68 2.36 18.59
CA THR A 13 -6.35 2.20 19.90
C THR A 13 -6.79 3.55 20.46
N HIS A 14 -5.94 4.56 20.42
CA HIS A 14 -6.30 5.89 20.92
C HIS A 14 -7.42 6.54 20.11
N ALA A 15 -7.45 6.34 18.79
CA ALA A 15 -8.47 6.91 17.91
C ALA A 15 -9.87 6.42 18.28
N ASP A 16 -10.01 5.16 18.71
CA ASP A 16 -11.27 4.57 19.18
C ASP A 16 -12.45 4.86 18.22
N ALA A 17 -12.23 4.57 16.93
CA ALA A 17 -13.14 4.82 15.82
C ALA A 17 -13.56 6.29 15.57
N ARG A 18 -13.06 7.27 16.34
CA ARG A 18 -13.35 8.70 16.16
C ARG A 18 -12.68 9.29 14.92
N ILE A 19 -11.55 8.70 14.51
CA ILE A 19 -10.80 9.04 13.31
C ILE A 19 -10.22 7.77 12.71
N GLU A 20 -10.29 7.64 11.38
CA GLU A 20 -9.68 6.52 10.68
C GLU A 20 -8.16 6.70 10.60
N ILE A 21 -7.42 5.69 11.04
CA ILE A 21 -5.97 5.65 10.88
C ILE A 21 -5.66 4.84 9.63
N MET A 22 -5.07 5.50 8.63
CA MET A 22 -4.67 4.86 7.38
C MET A 22 -3.17 4.59 7.36
N ALA A 23 -2.76 3.31 7.33
CA ALA A 23 -1.35 2.95 7.22
C ALA A 23 -0.84 3.20 5.80
N GLY A 24 0.28 3.90 5.66
CA GLY A 24 0.91 4.19 4.37
C GLY A 24 2.43 4.05 4.41
N SER A 25 3.10 4.45 3.34
CA SER A 25 4.57 4.38 3.17
C SER A 25 5.13 2.96 3.15
N GLY A 26 5.33 2.40 1.95
CA GLY A 26 5.89 1.06 1.79
C GLY A 26 4.90 -0.09 1.98
N VAL A 27 3.60 0.21 2.08
CA VAL A 27 2.55 -0.82 2.07
C VAL A 27 2.55 -1.57 0.73
N SER A 28 2.57 -2.89 0.78
CA SER A 28 2.60 -3.78 -0.37
C SER A 28 1.77 -5.04 -0.13
N THR A 29 1.59 -5.84 -1.19
CA THR A 29 0.88 -7.13 -1.15
C THR A 29 1.49 -8.12 -0.16
N GLU A 30 2.79 -7.99 0.12
CA GLU A 30 3.56 -8.88 0.97
C GLU A 30 3.43 -8.52 2.46
N ASN A 31 3.13 -7.27 2.82
CA ASN A 31 3.13 -6.81 4.21
C ASN A 31 1.76 -6.35 4.74
N VAL A 32 0.79 -6.06 3.87
CA VAL A 32 -0.51 -5.49 4.26
C VAL A 32 -1.26 -6.34 5.29
N GLU A 33 -1.21 -7.67 5.17
CA GLU A 33 -1.84 -8.57 6.13
C GLU A 33 -1.15 -8.53 7.50
N ALA A 34 0.18 -8.49 7.53
CA ALA A 34 0.93 -8.39 8.76
C ALA A 34 0.70 -7.05 9.47
N ILE A 35 0.60 -5.95 8.70
CA ILE A 35 0.22 -4.64 9.23
C ILE A 35 -1.16 -4.73 9.87
N ALA A 36 -2.17 -5.19 9.12
CA ALA A 36 -3.55 -5.31 9.60
C ALA A 36 -3.66 -6.10 10.90
N ARG A 37 -3.01 -7.27 10.96
CA ARG A 37 -3.05 -8.16 12.13
C ARG A 37 -2.32 -7.60 13.34
N SER A 38 -1.22 -6.89 13.13
CA SER A 38 -0.39 -6.38 14.24
C SER A 38 -0.87 -5.05 14.80
N THR A 39 -1.58 -4.24 14.00
CA THR A 39 -2.00 -2.90 14.41
C THR A 39 -3.51 -2.74 14.59
N GLY A 40 -4.32 -3.64 14.03
CA GLY A 40 -5.79 -3.53 13.96
C GLY A 40 -6.30 -2.61 12.85
N ILE A 41 -5.41 -1.90 12.15
CA ILE A 41 -5.76 -0.96 11.08
C ILE A 41 -6.46 -1.68 9.92
N ARG A 42 -7.47 -1.00 9.34
CA ARG A 42 -8.29 -1.51 8.24
C ARG A 42 -8.16 -0.70 6.95
N SER A 43 -7.63 0.53 7.03
CA SER A 43 -7.40 1.41 5.87
C SER A 43 -5.93 1.49 5.49
N PHE A 44 -5.63 1.43 4.19
CA PHE A 44 -4.25 1.37 3.68
C PHE A 44 -4.03 2.30 2.48
N HIS A 45 -2.87 2.95 2.45
CA HIS A 45 -2.39 3.75 1.33
C HIS A 45 -1.17 3.09 0.70
N ALA A 46 -1.32 2.59 -0.52
CA ALA A 46 -0.25 1.94 -1.27
C ALA A 46 -0.14 2.56 -2.67
N SER A 47 1.10 2.75 -3.15
CA SER A 47 1.33 3.32 -4.48
C SER A 47 0.96 2.36 -5.61
N CYS A 48 0.93 1.04 -5.34
CA CYS A 48 0.62 -0.02 -6.30
C CYS A 48 1.32 0.16 -7.66
N SER A 49 2.53 0.70 -7.65
CA SER A 49 3.25 1.06 -8.87
C SER A 49 4.15 -0.09 -9.36
N GLU A 50 4.53 -0.03 -10.63
CA GLU A 50 5.52 -0.90 -11.25
C GLU A 50 6.55 -0.05 -12.00
N ALA A 51 7.76 -0.59 -12.14
CA ALA A 51 8.78 -0.02 -12.99
C ALA A 51 8.38 -0.27 -14.45
N MET A 52 8.30 0.80 -15.23
CA MET A 52 8.03 0.74 -16.67
C MET A 52 9.20 1.41 -17.40
N ALA A 53 9.67 0.75 -18.46
CA ALA A 53 10.66 1.36 -19.35
C ALA A 53 10.05 2.59 -20.02
N THR A 54 10.85 3.65 -20.11
CA THR A 54 10.50 4.86 -20.84
C THR A 54 11.11 4.85 -22.24
N ASP A 55 10.78 5.81 -23.10
CA ASP A 55 11.46 5.95 -24.39
C ASP A 55 12.95 6.28 -24.18
N ASP A 56 13.82 5.40 -24.67
CA ASP A 56 15.28 5.52 -24.55
C ASP A 56 15.82 6.84 -25.12
N ARG A 57 15.21 7.40 -26.16
CA ARG A 57 15.63 8.70 -26.72
C ARG A 57 15.37 9.82 -25.73
N LEU A 58 14.19 9.84 -25.11
CA LEU A 58 13.86 10.83 -24.09
C LEU A 58 14.77 10.71 -22.87
N ALA A 59 15.09 9.47 -22.46
CA ALA A 59 16.01 9.21 -21.37
C ALA A 59 17.44 9.69 -21.71
N ARG A 60 17.92 9.43 -22.93
CA ARG A 60 19.25 9.86 -23.38
C ARG A 60 19.39 11.39 -23.48
N PHE A 61 18.31 12.08 -23.82
CA PHE A 61 18.27 13.56 -23.81
C PHE A 61 18.05 14.15 -22.41
N GLY A 62 17.88 13.33 -21.37
CA GLY A 62 17.71 13.79 -19.99
C GLY A 62 16.32 14.32 -19.67
N PHE A 63 15.32 14.09 -20.53
CA PHE A 63 13.94 14.52 -20.29
C PHE A 63 13.17 13.59 -19.36
N THR A 64 13.64 12.35 -19.20
CA THR A 64 13.06 11.35 -18.29
C THR A 64 14.16 10.44 -17.72
N SER A 65 13.84 9.73 -16.63
CA SER A 65 14.60 8.56 -16.20
C SER A 65 14.33 7.38 -17.15
N PRO A 66 15.30 6.48 -17.42
CA PRO A 66 15.10 5.25 -18.22
C PRO A 66 13.97 4.34 -17.71
N VAL A 67 13.66 4.46 -16.42
CA VAL A 67 12.58 3.74 -15.75
C VAL A 67 11.72 4.75 -15.01
N GLU A 68 10.41 4.67 -15.24
CA GLU A 68 9.38 5.42 -14.54
C GLU A 68 8.58 4.48 -13.63
N ARG A 69 8.06 5.01 -12.52
CA ARG A 69 7.08 4.29 -11.70
C ARG A 69 5.67 4.71 -12.07
N ARG A 70 4.87 3.76 -12.53
CA ARG A 70 3.46 3.99 -12.84
C ARG A 70 2.58 3.07 -12.03
N THR A 71 1.47 3.61 -11.52
CA THR A 71 0.43 2.80 -10.88
C THR A 71 -0.06 1.74 -11.86
N SER A 72 -0.09 0.48 -11.40
CA SER A 72 -0.45 -0.66 -12.23
C SER A 72 -1.80 -1.22 -11.83
N ALA A 73 -2.69 -1.37 -12.80
CA ALA A 73 -3.97 -2.05 -12.62
C ALA A 73 -3.78 -3.50 -12.13
N ARG A 74 -2.69 -4.17 -12.52
CA ARG A 74 -2.38 -5.53 -12.04
C ARG A 74 -2.06 -5.52 -10.54
N ARG A 75 -1.15 -4.65 -10.10
CA ARG A 75 -0.80 -4.50 -8.66
C ARG A 75 -2.00 -4.07 -7.82
N ILE A 76 -2.86 -3.20 -8.35
CA ILE A 76 -4.12 -2.83 -7.69
C ILE A 76 -4.99 -4.06 -7.48
N ARG A 77 -5.20 -4.89 -8.52
CA ARG A 77 -6.01 -6.12 -8.41
C ARG A 77 -5.42 -7.11 -7.42
N GLU A 78 -4.09 -7.26 -7.39
CA GLU A 78 -3.40 -8.10 -6.42
C GLU A 78 -3.63 -7.60 -4.99
N MET A 79 -3.44 -6.31 -4.74
CA MET A 79 -3.72 -5.68 -3.45
C MET A 79 -5.18 -5.87 -3.04
N GLN A 80 -6.13 -5.62 -3.94
CA GLN A 80 -7.55 -5.85 -3.70
C GLN A 80 -7.85 -7.30 -3.31
N ALA A 81 -7.24 -8.28 -3.97
CA ALA A 81 -7.40 -9.68 -3.64
C ALA A 81 -6.88 -10.00 -2.23
N VAL A 82 -5.76 -9.42 -1.80
CA VAL A 82 -5.27 -9.58 -0.42
C VAL A 82 -6.24 -8.95 0.57
N LEU A 83 -6.67 -7.70 0.31
CA LEU A 83 -7.59 -6.97 1.18
C LEU A 83 -8.92 -7.69 1.34
N GLN A 84 -9.47 -8.29 0.28
CA GLN A 84 -10.69 -9.09 0.34
C GLN A 84 -10.51 -10.32 1.23
N ARG A 85 -9.39 -11.04 1.12
CA ARG A 85 -9.12 -12.22 1.97
C ARG A 85 -9.05 -11.87 3.45
N ILE A 86 -8.43 -10.74 3.81
CA ILE A 86 -8.28 -10.33 5.21
C ILE A 86 -9.52 -9.59 5.76
N SER A 87 -10.42 -9.15 4.88
CA SER A 87 -11.60 -8.38 5.29
C SER A 87 -12.79 -9.25 5.70
N GLY A 88 -12.78 -10.54 5.36
CA GLY A 88 -13.96 -11.41 5.47
C GLY A 88 -15.01 -11.08 4.41
N PRO A 89 -16.09 -11.88 4.29
CA PRO A 89 -17.19 -11.56 3.37
C PRO A 89 -17.76 -10.18 3.72
N LYS A 90 -17.97 -9.33 2.70
CA LYS A 90 -18.80 -8.13 2.87
C LYS A 90 -20.20 -8.61 3.24
N GLU A 91 -20.68 -8.27 4.42
CA GLU A 91 -22.10 -8.39 4.71
C GLU A 91 -22.86 -7.52 3.69
N THR A 92 -23.73 -8.17 2.93
CA THR A 92 -24.60 -7.59 1.90
C THR A 92 -25.85 -7.00 2.52
#